data_AF-A0A7W9CCN0-F1
#
_entry.id   AF-A0A7W9CCN0-F1
#
_cell.length_a   1.000
_cell.length_b   1.000
_cell.length_c   1.000
_cell.angle_alpha   90.00
_cell.angle_beta   90.00
_cell.angle_gamma   90.00
#
_symmetry.space_group_name_H-M   'P 1'
#
loop_
_entity.id
_entity.type
_entity.pdbx_description
1 polymer ?
#
loop_
_entity_poly.entity_id
_entity_poly.type
_entity_poly.pdbx_seq_one_letter_code
_entity_poly.pdbx_strand_id
1 'polypeptide(L)'
;MALDDILAQVPIDDIAAKLGVSPAEAKTAVQQGGAVLLGGLAKNAQSEEGSAAIQKALQRHQGPKSVSSVDEVDEKDGGKIVGHVLGDDAGTVAAKLNASEKTPGIDFGKLLPILAPIIMNLIANKSSSGSSGGTSTGNAQSGGGIGDIIGGLLGGGNSNGGGIGDVLGGILGGGSSSSGGGIGDLLGGLFGGKK
;
A
#
# COMPACT_ATOMS: atom_id res chain seq x y z
N MET A 1 -8.43 -1.88 -5.75
CA MET A 1 -9.22 -1.88 -4.50
C MET A 1 -8.56 -1.02 -3.43
N ALA A 2 -7.39 -1.37 -2.87
CA ALA A 2 -6.72 -0.53 -1.87
C ALA A 2 -6.39 0.90 -2.34
N LEU A 3 -5.88 0.99 -3.56
CA LEU A 3 -5.50 2.27 -4.16
C LEU A 3 -6.72 3.11 -4.52
N ASP A 4 -7.82 2.48 -4.92
CA ASP A 4 -9.10 3.15 -5.19
C ASP A 4 -9.71 3.73 -3.91
N ASP A 5 -9.61 3.01 -2.78
CA ASP A 5 -10.05 3.51 -1.47
C ASP A 5 -9.22 4.72 -1.02
N ILE A 6 -7.90 4.71 -1.26
CA ILE A 6 -7.04 5.89 -1.02
C ILE A 6 -7.51 7.06 -1.88
N LEU A 7 -7.74 6.85 -3.17
CA LEU A 7 -8.16 7.89 -4.10
C LEU A 7 -9.55 8.47 -3.77
N ALA A 8 -10.45 7.66 -3.19
CA ALA A 8 -11.76 8.12 -2.74
C ALA A 8 -11.70 8.96 -1.46
N GLN A 9 -10.67 8.75 -0.64
CA GLN A 9 -10.50 9.42 0.66
C GLN A 9 -9.63 10.68 0.60
N VAL A 10 -8.83 10.81 -0.46
CA VAL A 10 -7.88 11.90 -0.65
C VAL A 10 -8.52 12.99 -1.52
N PRO A 11 -8.51 14.28 -1.10
CA PRO A 11 -8.98 15.38 -1.92
C PRO A 11 -7.99 15.68 -3.06
N ILE A 12 -8.15 14.99 -4.19
CA ILE A 12 -7.23 15.08 -5.34
C ILE A 12 -7.16 16.51 -5.89
N ASP A 13 -8.28 17.22 -5.93
CA ASP A 13 -8.33 18.59 -6.45
C ASP A 13 -7.52 19.57 -5.58
N ASP A 14 -7.59 19.44 -4.25
CA ASP A 14 -6.80 20.27 -3.35
C ASP A 14 -5.30 19.93 -3.43
N ILE A 15 -4.94 18.64 -3.59
CA ILE A 15 -3.55 18.24 -3.81
C ILE A 15 -3.03 18.81 -5.12
N ALA A 16 -3.83 18.74 -6.18
CA ALA A 16 -3.49 19.32 -7.48
C ALA A 16 -3.26 20.83 -7.37
N ALA A 17 -4.14 21.54 -6.64
CA ALA A 17 -4.01 22.97 -6.39
C ALA A 17 -2.76 23.33 -5.56
N LYS A 18 -2.47 22.59 -4.48
CA LYS A 18 -1.26 22.80 -3.66
C LYS A 18 0.04 22.53 -4.42
N LEU A 19 0.03 21.55 -5.31
CA LEU A 19 1.21 21.16 -6.09
C LEU A 19 1.34 21.93 -7.42
N GLY A 20 0.30 22.65 -7.84
CA GLY A 20 0.30 23.40 -9.10
C GLY A 20 0.27 22.50 -10.34
N VAL A 21 -0.34 21.32 -10.25
CA VAL A 21 -0.41 20.31 -11.33
C VAL A 21 -1.86 19.99 -11.69
N SER A 22 -2.08 19.23 -12.77
CA SER A 22 -3.44 18.77 -13.11
C SER A 22 -3.95 17.70 -12.14
N PRO A 23 -5.28 17.57 -11.94
CA PRO A 23 -5.87 16.49 -11.14
C PRO A 23 -5.46 15.08 -11.60
N ALA A 24 -5.21 14.91 -12.90
CA ALA A 24 -4.75 13.64 -13.47
C ALA A 24 -3.30 13.30 -13.05
N GLU A 25 -2.41 14.30 -13.04
CA GLU A 25 -1.03 14.16 -12.56
C GLU A 25 -1.00 13.96 -11.04
N ALA A 26 -1.79 14.74 -10.30
CA ALA A 26 -1.95 14.58 -8.85
C ALA A 26 -2.42 13.16 -8.52
N LYS A 27 -3.48 12.66 -9.19
CA LYS A 27 -3.96 11.29 -9.04
C LYS A 27 -2.83 10.27 -9.26
N THR A 28 -2.07 10.42 -10.34
CA THR A 28 -0.94 9.53 -10.65
C THR A 28 0.14 9.56 -9.56
N ALA A 29 0.44 10.74 -9.02
CA ALA A 29 1.40 10.87 -7.93
C ALA A 29 0.88 10.33 -6.60
N VAL A 30 -0.41 10.51 -6.29
CA VAL A 30 -1.05 9.88 -5.13
C VAL A 30 -0.97 8.36 -5.24
N GLN A 31 -1.15 7.81 -6.44
CA GLN A 31 -1.00 6.38 -6.66
C GLN A 31 0.43 5.89 -6.39
N GLN A 32 1.44 6.59 -6.92
CA GLN A 32 2.85 6.23 -6.73
C GLN A 32 3.31 6.42 -5.28
N GLY A 33 3.01 7.57 -4.68
CA GLY A 33 3.33 7.90 -3.30
C GLY A 33 2.61 6.99 -2.31
N GLY A 34 1.34 6.67 -2.58
CA GLY A 34 0.56 5.73 -1.78
C GLY A 34 1.13 4.32 -1.80
N ALA A 35 1.53 3.81 -2.98
CA ALA A 35 2.18 2.50 -3.08
C ALA A 35 3.51 2.44 -2.32
N VAL A 36 4.31 3.51 -2.40
CA VAL A 36 5.56 3.63 -1.67
C VAL A 36 5.34 3.64 -0.15
N LEU A 37 4.40 4.46 0.33
CA LEU A 37 4.10 4.55 1.76
C LEU A 37 3.54 3.23 2.29
N LEU A 38 2.69 2.55 1.52
CA LEU A 38 2.17 1.24 1.88
C LEU A 38 3.29 0.18 1.92
N GLY A 39 4.22 0.21 0.97
CA GLY A 39 5.38 -0.67 0.97
C GLY A 39 6.33 -0.43 2.16
N GLY A 40 6.56 0.84 2.51
CA GLY A 40 7.34 1.20 3.70
C GLY A 40 6.66 0.79 5.01
N LEU A 41 5.35 0.98 5.10
CA LEU A 41 4.54 0.52 6.23
C LEU A 41 4.58 -1.01 6.35
N ALA A 42 4.45 -1.72 5.21
CA ALA A 42 4.55 -3.17 5.17
C ALA A 42 5.92 -3.65 5.68
N LYS A 43 7.01 -3.06 5.19
CA LYS A 43 8.39 -3.37 5.61
C LYS A 43 8.59 -3.13 7.11
N ASN A 44 8.10 -2.01 7.64
CA ASN A 44 8.18 -1.71 9.07
C ASN A 44 7.30 -2.61 9.93
N ALA A 45 6.14 -3.03 9.43
CA ALA A 45 5.26 -3.94 10.15
C ALA A 45 5.83 -5.36 10.27
N GLN A 46 6.93 -5.69 9.58
CA GLN A 46 7.63 -6.97 9.72
C GLN A 46 8.46 -7.06 11.01
N SER A 47 8.80 -5.94 11.65
CA SER A 47 9.48 -5.94 12.95
C SER A 47 8.49 -5.70 14.10
N GLU A 48 8.81 -6.25 15.27
CA GLU A 48 8.05 -6.05 16.51
C GLU A 48 8.00 -4.55 16.87
N GLU A 49 9.13 -3.86 16.74
CA GLU A 49 9.25 -2.43 17.06
C GLU A 49 8.46 -1.56 16.06
N GLY A 50 8.55 -1.88 14.77
CA GLY A 50 7.87 -1.13 13.72
C GLY A 50 6.36 -1.33 13.76
N SER A 51 5.89 -2.56 13.98
CA SER A 51 4.46 -2.84 14.18
C SER A 51 3.90 -2.12 15.41
N ALA A 52 4.62 -2.11 16.54
CA ALA A 52 4.21 -1.38 17.74
C ALA A 52 4.20 0.16 17.53
N ALA A 53 5.16 0.69 16.78
CA ALA A 53 5.20 2.11 16.42
C ALA A 53 4.01 2.50 15.52
N ILE A 54 3.73 1.69 14.50
CA ILE A 54 2.58 1.87 13.61
C ILE A 54 1.29 1.79 14.43
N GLN A 55 1.15 0.83 15.35
CA GLN A 55 -0.04 0.72 16.22
C GLN A 55 -0.29 2.00 17.04
N LYS A 56 0.76 2.55 17.66
CA LYS A 56 0.66 3.80 18.43
C LYS A 56 0.28 4.98 17.54
N ALA A 57 0.86 5.06 16.35
CA ALA A 57 0.50 6.08 15.38
C ALA A 57 -0.96 5.91 14.90
N LEU A 58 -1.44 4.69 14.66
CA LEU A 58 -2.82 4.42 14.27
C LEU A 58 -3.80 4.87 15.36
N GLN A 59 -3.47 4.66 16.63
CA GLN A 59 -4.26 5.14 17.76
C GLN A 59 -4.29 6.67 17.85
N ARG A 60 -3.18 7.34 17.48
CA ARG A 60 -3.08 8.80 17.50
C ARG A 60 -3.77 9.45 16.30
N HIS A 61 -3.84 8.75 15.17
CA HIS A 61 -4.42 9.19 13.90
C HIS A 61 -5.82 8.60 13.63
N GLN A 62 -6.55 8.23 14.69
CA GLN A 62 -7.98 7.94 14.58
C GLN A 62 -8.71 9.26 14.35
N GLY A 63 -9.11 9.51 13.11
CA GLY A 63 -9.74 10.76 12.69
C GLY A 63 -11.00 10.53 11.85
N PRO A 64 -11.64 11.62 11.39
CA PRO A 64 -12.75 11.52 10.46
C PRO A 64 -12.32 10.72 9.23
N LYS A 65 -13.21 9.87 8.69
CA LYS A 65 -12.87 8.95 7.59
C LYS A 65 -12.18 9.69 6.44
N SER A 66 -12.76 10.79 5.99
CA SER A 66 -12.25 11.59 4.88
C SER A 66 -11.73 12.93 5.40
N VAL A 67 -10.64 13.40 4.79
CA VAL A 67 -10.12 14.75 5.04
C VAL A 67 -10.75 15.66 4.00
N SER A 68 -11.45 16.72 4.43
CA SER A 68 -12.21 17.56 3.49
C SER A 68 -11.30 18.56 2.79
N SER A 69 -10.19 18.96 3.43
CA SER A 69 -9.14 19.73 2.82
C SER A 69 -7.74 19.32 3.27
N VAL A 70 -6.76 19.59 2.40
CA VAL A 70 -5.34 19.31 2.67
C VAL A 70 -4.80 20.21 3.79
N ASP A 71 -5.46 21.33 4.09
CA ASP A 71 -5.07 22.23 5.19
C ASP A 71 -5.46 21.69 6.58
N GLU A 72 -6.33 20.68 6.65
CA GLU A 72 -6.60 19.94 7.90
C GLU A 72 -5.46 18.97 8.25
N VAL A 73 -4.52 18.76 7.31
CA VAL A 73 -3.39 17.86 7.48
C VAL A 73 -2.22 18.58 8.12
N ASP A 74 -1.72 18.07 9.24
CA ASP A 74 -0.48 18.55 9.83
C ASP A 74 0.72 18.03 9.03
N GLU A 75 1.27 18.87 8.15
CA GLU A 75 2.45 18.55 7.33
C GLU A 75 3.71 18.22 8.18
N LYS A 76 3.86 18.81 9.37
CA LYS A 76 5.01 18.52 10.26
C LYS A 76 4.88 17.14 10.85
N ASP A 77 3.67 16.76 11.23
CA ASP A 77 3.39 15.42 11.71
C ASP A 77 3.51 14.40 10.58
N GLY A 78 3.00 14.74 9.40
CA GLY A 78 3.17 13.97 8.17
C GLY A 78 4.63 13.67 7.83
N GLY A 79 5.52 14.66 7.96
CA GLY A 79 6.96 14.46 7.78
C GLY A 79 7.57 13.44 8.75
N LYS A 80 7.11 13.41 10.01
CA LYS A 80 7.55 12.41 11.00
C LYS A 80 7.04 11.01 10.66
N ILE A 81 5.81 10.91 10.16
CA ILE A 81 5.24 9.64 9.70
C ILE A 81 6.07 9.12 8.52
N VAL A 82 6.34 9.95 7.50
CA VAL A 82 7.18 9.57 6.36
C VAL A 82 8.55 9.08 6.83
N GLY A 83 9.18 9.79 7.77
CA GLY A 83 10.46 9.39 8.35
C GLY A 83 10.40 8.05 9.10
N HIS A 84 9.33 7.75 9.83
CA HIS A 84 9.16 6.44 10.47
C HIS A 84 8.85 5.33 9.45
N VAL A 85 8.04 5.64 8.44
CA VAL A 85 7.54 4.68 7.44
C VAL A 85 8.58 4.31 6.40
N LEU A 86 9.37 5.26 5.95
CA LEU A 86 10.41 5.04 4.95
C LEU A 86 11.81 4.96 5.57
N GLY A 87 11.97 5.36 6.83
CA GLY A 87 13.28 5.38 7.50
C GLY A 87 14.27 6.28 6.78
N ASP A 88 15.52 5.84 6.75
CA ASP A 88 16.62 6.51 6.04
C ASP A 88 16.39 6.58 4.51
N ASP A 89 15.53 5.71 3.97
CA ASP A 89 15.22 5.67 2.53
C ASP A 89 14.27 6.80 2.09
N ALA A 90 13.64 7.54 3.00
CA ALA A 90 12.65 8.58 2.69
C ALA A 90 13.13 9.58 1.62
N GLY A 91 14.35 10.10 1.77
CA GLY A 91 14.95 11.03 0.82
C GLY A 91 15.27 10.38 -0.52
N THR A 92 15.80 9.15 -0.51
CA THR A 92 16.12 8.38 -1.71
C THR A 92 14.86 8.06 -2.51
N VAL A 93 13.78 7.68 -1.82
CA VAL A 93 12.51 7.35 -2.45
C VAL A 93 11.84 8.60 -3.02
N ALA A 94 11.82 9.72 -2.29
CA ALA A 94 11.33 10.99 -2.81
C ALA A 94 12.11 11.41 -4.07
N ALA A 95 13.45 11.30 -4.06
CA ALA A 95 14.27 11.60 -5.23
C ALA A 95 13.96 10.70 -6.43
N LYS A 96 13.77 9.40 -6.22
CA LYS A 96 13.40 8.45 -7.28
C LYS A 96 12.02 8.75 -7.87
N LEU A 97 11.05 9.13 -7.04
CA LEU A 97 9.71 9.51 -7.48
C LEU A 97 9.72 10.84 -8.24
N ASN A 98 10.49 11.82 -7.77
CA ASN A 98 10.70 13.10 -8.47
C ASN A 98 11.36 12.92 -9.85
N ALA A 99 12.22 11.90 -10.00
CA ALA A 99 12.87 11.55 -11.27
C ALA A 99 11.97 10.75 -12.23
N SER A 100 10.76 10.37 -11.82
CA SER A 100 9.83 9.58 -12.61
C SER A 100 9.21 10.40 -13.74
N GLU A 101 9.36 9.95 -14.99
CA GLU A 101 8.77 10.62 -16.16
C GLU A 101 7.23 10.63 -16.17
N LYS A 102 6.59 9.84 -15.29
CA LYS A 102 5.13 9.76 -15.15
C LYS A 102 4.52 10.91 -14.35
N THR A 103 5.32 11.65 -13.60
CA THR A 103 4.89 12.73 -12.71
C THR A 103 5.86 13.91 -12.80
N PRO A 104 6.10 14.44 -14.01
CA PRO A 104 7.06 15.51 -14.20
C PRO A 104 6.63 16.75 -13.43
N GLY A 105 7.53 17.29 -12.61
CA GLY A 105 7.27 18.52 -11.84
C GLY A 105 6.56 18.34 -10.50
N ILE A 106 6.28 17.10 -10.08
CA ILE A 106 5.73 16.84 -8.73
C ILE A 106 6.86 16.69 -7.71
N ASP A 107 6.75 17.44 -6.63
CA ASP A 107 7.64 17.34 -5.47
C ASP A 107 7.08 16.34 -4.45
N PHE A 108 7.56 15.11 -4.51
CA PHE A 108 7.21 14.06 -3.56
C PHE A 108 7.71 14.35 -2.14
N GLY A 109 8.68 15.26 -1.96
CA GLY A 109 9.08 15.76 -0.64
C GLY A 109 7.96 16.54 0.06
N LYS A 110 7.03 17.13 -0.70
CA LYS A 110 5.83 17.82 -0.17
C LYS A 110 4.60 16.94 -0.19
N LEU A 111 4.45 16.12 -1.22
CA LEU A 111 3.30 15.23 -1.34
C LEU A 111 3.31 14.10 -0.28
N LEU A 112 4.46 13.49 0.00
CA LEU A 112 4.53 12.37 0.95
C LEU A 112 4.08 12.77 2.38
N PRO A 113 4.53 13.91 2.95
CA PRO A 113 4.03 14.38 4.24
C PRO A 113 2.52 14.63 4.26
N ILE A 114 1.92 15.07 3.15
CA ILE A 114 0.48 15.26 3.04
C ILE A 114 -0.25 13.91 3.00
N LEU A 115 0.27 12.96 2.23
CA LEU A 115 -0.38 11.65 2.03
C LEU A 115 -0.27 10.73 3.23
N ALA A 116 0.85 10.78 3.95
CA ALA A 116 1.14 9.90 5.08
C ALA A 116 0.02 9.86 6.15
N PRO A 117 -0.44 11.00 6.71
CA PRO A 117 -1.52 11.00 7.70
C PRO A 117 -2.87 10.55 7.12
N ILE A 118 -3.15 10.79 5.83
CA ILE A 118 -4.38 10.32 5.17
C ILE A 118 -4.40 8.80 5.08
N ILE A 119 -3.31 8.20 4.60
CA ILE A 119 -3.17 6.74 4.52
C ILE A 119 -3.21 6.13 5.92
N MET A 120 -2.60 6.78 6.90
CA MET A 120 -2.62 6.31 8.28
C MET A 120 -4.03 6.31 8.86
N ASN A 121 -4.79 7.37 8.63
CA ASN A 121 -6.20 7.48 9.02
C ASN A 121 -7.08 6.43 8.29
N LEU A 122 -6.82 6.17 7.01
CA LEU A 122 -7.51 5.11 6.25
C LEU A 122 -7.25 3.72 6.87
N ILE A 123 -5.99 3.40 7.17
CA ILE A 123 -5.61 2.13 7.80
C ILE A 123 -6.17 2.04 9.22
N ALA A 124 -6.14 3.12 9.98
CA ALA A 124 -6.70 3.17 11.34
C ALA A 124 -8.21 2.91 11.32
N ASN A 125 -8.91 3.55 10.38
CA ASN A 125 -10.32 3.31 10.16
C ASN A 125 -10.62 1.92 9.63
N LYS A 126 -9.77 1.31 8.81
CA LYS A 126 -9.95 -0.09 8.37
C LYS A 126 -9.70 -1.08 9.49
N SER A 127 -8.67 -0.84 10.31
CA SER A 127 -8.35 -1.64 11.50
C SER A 127 -9.46 -1.56 12.54
N SER A 128 -10.03 -0.37 12.76
CA SER A 128 -11.19 -0.16 13.64
C SER A 128 -12.49 -0.72 13.03
N SER A 129 -12.72 -0.50 11.73
CA SER A 129 -13.92 -0.97 11.01
C SER A 129 -13.91 -2.48 10.75
N GLY A 130 -12.77 -3.16 10.87
CA GLY A 130 -12.68 -4.62 10.93
C GLY A 130 -13.42 -5.22 12.15
N SER A 131 -13.79 -4.40 13.14
CA SER A 131 -14.72 -4.76 14.22
C SER A 131 -16.19 -4.48 13.88
N SER A 132 -16.53 -4.04 12.67
CA SER A 132 -17.91 -3.72 12.25
C SER A 132 -18.22 -4.34 10.89
N GLY A 133 -18.32 -5.67 10.85
CA GLY A 133 -18.67 -6.39 9.62
C GLY A 133 -18.60 -7.90 9.71
N GLY A 134 -19.06 -8.51 10.80
CA GLY A 134 -19.09 -9.96 10.94
C GLY A 134 -19.42 -10.36 12.36
N THR A 135 -20.49 -11.14 12.51
CA THR A 135 -21.02 -11.72 13.75
C THR A 135 -19.97 -12.14 14.78
N SER A 136 -20.14 -11.65 16.01
CA SER A 136 -19.51 -12.14 17.22
C SER A 136 -19.52 -13.67 17.30
N THR A 137 -18.36 -14.30 17.43
CA THR A 137 -18.11 -15.46 18.31
C THR A 137 -16.60 -15.68 18.42
N GLY A 138 -16.06 -15.56 19.63
CA GLY A 138 -14.83 -16.25 20.03
C GLY A 138 -13.57 -15.39 20.10
N ASN A 139 -13.11 -15.14 21.33
CA ASN A 139 -11.75 -14.80 21.71
C ASN A 139 -11.07 -13.66 20.93
N ALA A 140 -11.19 -12.46 21.50
CA ALA A 140 -10.21 -11.39 21.31
C ALA A 140 -8.85 -11.82 21.90
N GLN A 141 -8.18 -12.75 21.23
CA GLN A 141 -6.75 -12.92 21.31
C GLN A 141 -6.17 -12.26 20.06
N SER A 142 -5.70 -11.02 20.27
CA SER A 142 -4.67 -10.34 19.51
C SER A 142 -3.85 -11.30 18.64
N GLY A 143 -4.00 -11.24 17.32
CA GLY A 143 -3.30 -12.18 16.44
C GLY A 143 -3.36 -11.91 14.93
N GLY A 144 -4.13 -10.92 14.46
CA GLY A 144 -3.95 -10.37 13.11
C GLY A 144 -3.09 -9.12 13.24
N GLY A 145 -1.79 -9.25 12.99
CA GLY A 145 -0.86 -8.13 13.09
C GLY A 145 -1.22 -7.03 12.08
N ILE A 146 -0.73 -5.81 12.31
CA ILE A 146 -0.86 -4.72 11.34
C ILE A 146 -0.26 -5.12 9.98
N GLY A 147 0.76 -5.98 9.99
CA GLY A 147 1.32 -6.60 8.79
C GLY A 147 0.31 -7.44 8.01
N ASP A 148 -0.65 -8.10 8.66
CA ASP A 148 -1.70 -8.88 7.99
C ASP A 148 -2.78 -7.98 7.38
N ILE A 149 -3.09 -6.85 8.03
CA ILE A 149 -4.02 -5.86 7.48
C ILE A 149 -3.39 -5.17 6.26
N ILE A 150 -2.13 -4.76 6.37
CA ILE A 150 -1.39 -4.14 5.27
C ILE A 150 -1.13 -5.16 4.14
N GLY A 151 -0.76 -6.38 4.49
CA GLY A 151 -0.58 -7.49 3.55
C GLY A 151 -1.89 -7.89 2.88
N GLY A 152 -3.01 -7.84 3.61
CA GLY A 152 -4.34 -8.02 3.07
C GLY A 152 -4.76 -6.88 2.13
N LEU A 153 -4.36 -5.66 2.43
CA LEU A 153 -4.61 -4.50 1.57
C LEU A 153 -3.73 -4.55 0.29
N LEU A 154 -2.49 -5.02 0.41
CA LEU A 154 -1.51 -5.10 -0.68
C LEU A 154 -1.68 -6.37 -1.54
N GLY A 155 -2.18 -7.47 -0.97
CA GLY A 155 -2.23 -8.78 -1.61
C GLY A 155 -3.43 -9.67 -1.25
N GLY A 156 -4.35 -9.24 -0.40
CA GLY A 156 -5.46 -10.06 0.12
C GLY A 156 -6.82 -9.69 -0.46
N GLY A 157 -7.06 -10.14 -1.69
CA GLY A 157 -8.40 -10.43 -2.18
C GLY A 157 -8.50 -11.92 -2.46
N ASN A 158 -9.10 -12.67 -1.54
CA ASN A 158 -9.37 -14.11 -1.65
C ASN A 158 -9.99 -14.49 -3.01
N SER A 159 -9.39 -15.50 -3.66
CA SER A 159 -9.98 -16.38 -4.67
C SER A 159 -10.61 -15.70 -5.90
N ASN A 160 -9.98 -15.93 -7.07
CA ASN A 160 -10.44 -15.63 -8.43
C ASN A 160 -9.97 -14.28 -9.02
N GLY A 161 -8.72 -14.25 -9.52
CA GLY A 161 -8.29 -13.30 -10.57
C GLY A 161 -7.20 -12.30 -10.20
N GLY A 162 -5.96 -12.57 -10.67
CA GLY A 162 -4.91 -11.60 -11.02
C GLY A 162 -4.59 -10.49 -10.01
N GLY A 163 -3.79 -10.81 -8.99
CA GLY A 163 -3.29 -9.85 -8.01
C GLY A 163 -2.08 -9.05 -8.49
N ILE A 164 -1.91 -7.83 -7.95
CA ILE A 164 -0.77 -6.93 -8.19
C ILE A 164 0.56 -7.56 -7.72
N GLY A 165 0.51 -8.58 -6.86
CA GLY A 165 1.66 -9.42 -6.49
C GLY A 165 2.28 -10.18 -7.67
N ASP A 166 1.51 -10.55 -8.70
CA ASP A 166 2.04 -11.14 -9.93
C ASP A 166 2.73 -10.10 -10.81
N VAL A 167 2.23 -8.86 -10.83
CA VAL A 167 2.82 -7.77 -11.62
C VAL A 167 4.06 -7.21 -10.95
N LEU A 168 4.06 -7.05 -9.62
CA LEU A 168 5.22 -6.60 -8.86
C LEU A 168 6.25 -7.73 -8.66
N GLY A 169 5.80 -8.98 -8.50
CA GLY A 169 6.66 -10.16 -8.51
C GLY A 169 7.30 -10.38 -9.88
N GLY A 170 6.57 -10.16 -10.97
CA GLY A 170 7.10 -10.25 -12.33
C GLY A 170 8.04 -9.11 -12.73
N ILE A 171 7.96 -7.94 -12.08
CA ILE A 171 8.80 -6.78 -12.43
C ILE A 171 9.98 -6.55 -11.47
N LEU A 172 9.90 -7.02 -10.22
CA LEU A 172 10.90 -6.78 -9.18
C LEU A 172 11.61 -8.06 -8.70
N GLY A 173 11.07 -9.24 -9.00
CA GLY A 173 11.64 -10.53 -8.64
C GLY A 173 11.95 -11.36 -9.87
N GLY A 174 13.16 -11.19 -10.43
CA GLY A 174 13.68 -12.09 -11.45
C GLY A 174 13.66 -13.54 -10.95
N GLY A 175 12.64 -14.28 -11.39
CA GLY A 175 12.40 -15.66 -10.99
C GLY A 175 11.45 -16.29 -11.98
N SER A 176 11.99 -16.67 -13.14
CA SER A 176 11.30 -17.44 -14.17
C SER A 176 10.75 -18.74 -13.56
N SER A 177 9.47 -18.74 -13.23
CA SER A 177 8.71 -19.97 -13.07
C SER A 177 7.23 -19.67 -13.30
N SER A 178 6.80 -19.87 -14.54
CA SER A 178 5.40 -20.19 -14.82
C SER A 178 5.32 -21.01 -16.10
N SER A 179 4.32 -21.89 -16.12
CA SER A 179 3.98 -22.90 -17.12
C SER A 179 4.88 -24.14 -17.09
N GLY A 180 4.48 -25.29 -16.53
CA GLY A 180 3.11 -25.79 -16.49
C GLY A 180 2.62 -26.05 -17.91
N GLY A 181 3.01 -27.19 -18.49
CA GLY A 181 2.46 -27.71 -19.75
C GLY A 181 3.49 -28.33 -20.69
N GLY A 182 3.51 -29.67 -20.77
CA GLY A 182 4.28 -30.46 -21.74
C GLY A 182 5.76 -30.54 -21.36
N ILE A 183 6.31 -31.67 -20.90
CA ILE A 183 6.80 -32.77 -21.75
C ILE A 183 6.72 -34.12 -21.00
N GLY A 184 6.38 -34.11 -19.70
CA GLY A 184 6.31 -35.33 -18.87
C GLY A 184 5.20 -36.32 -19.28
N ASP A 185 4.09 -35.80 -19.81
CA ASP A 185 2.93 -36.61 -20.21
C ASP A 185 3.09 -37.24 -21.60
N LEU A 186 4.02 -36.73 -22.42
CA LEU A 186 4.37 -37.29 -23.73
C LEU A 186 5.39 -38.43 -23.64
N LEU A 187 6.09 -38.59 -22.50
CA LEU A 187 7.01 -39.71 -22.26
C LEU A 187 6.33 -40.90 -21.57
N GLY A 188 5.15 -40.71 -20.96
CA GLY A 188 4.34 -41.79 -20.40
C GLY A 188 3.49 -42.54 -21.44
N GLY A 189 3.12 -41.88 -22.54
CA GLY A 189 2.20 -42.43 -23.56
C GLY A 189 2.85 -43.22 -24.70
N LEU A 190 4.18 -43.16 -24.88
CA LEU A 190 4.88 -43.81 -25.99
C LEU A 190 5.54 -45.15 -25.61
N PHE A 191 5.67 -45.47 -24.32
CA PHE A 191 6.41 -46.66 -23.85
C PHE A 191 5.53 -47.80 -23.29
N GLY A 192 4.20 -47.66 -23.34
CA GLY A 192 3.27 -48.61 -22.71
C GLY A 192 2.17 -49.10 -23.64
N GLY A 193 2.49 -49.91 -24.65
CA GLY A 193 1.44 -50.50 -25.48
C GLY A 193 1.88 -51.43 -26.61
N LYS A 194 2.49 -52.60 -26.30
CA LYS A 194 2.16 -53.88 -26.99
C LYS A 194 2.81 -55.09 -26.31
N LYS A 195 2.01 -55.84 -25.55
CA LYS A 195 1.71 -57.25 -25.83
C LYS A 195 0.25 -57.49 -25.46
#